data_AF-A0A2P2E4P5-F1
#
_entry.id   AF-A0A2P2E4P5-F1
#
_cell.length_a   1.000
_cell.length_b   1.000
_cell.length_c   1.000
_cell.angle_alpha   90.00
_cell.angle_beta   90.00
_cell.angle_gamma   90.00
#
_symmetry.space_group_name_H-M   'P 1'
#
loop_
_entity.id
_entity.type
_entity.pdbx_description
1 polymer ?
#
loop_
_entity_poly.entity_id
_entity_poly.type
_entity_poly.pdbx_seq_one_letter_code
_entity_poly.pdbx_strand_id
1 'polypeptide(L)'
;MEFPELETYFQKLTDITDRIAMMNNHFDATPDADIPRLVEFFEDIQKHSWENAEREYYELFTSYFTFHVKTVEEIIQEAREILNPENRDHVKKLVQHVKLADDWFIGLKKRRKVLRTQVA
;
A
#
# COMPACT_ATOMS: atom_id res chain seq x y z
N MET A 1 -22.57 -2.02 -1.49
CA MET A 1 -21.39 -2.05 -0.60
C MET A 1 -20.92 -0.61 -0.51
N GLU A 2 -20.89 -0.03 0.69
CA GLU A 2 -20.41 1.34 0.87
C GLU A 2 -18.88 1.33 0.77
N PHE A 3 -18.33 2.18 -0.09
CA PHE A 3 -16.89 2.38 -0.18
C PHE A 3 -16.42 3.34 0.92
N PRO A 4 -15.20 3.19 1.46
CA PRO A 4 -14.71 4.05 2.54
C PRO A 4 -14.49 5.49 2.07
N GLU A 5 -14.43 6.44 2.99
CA GLU A 5 -13.94 7.78 2.67
C GLU A 5 -12.42 7.71 2.43
N LEU A 6 -11.97 7.98 1.20
CA LEU A 6 -10.58 7.71 0.79
C LEU A 6 -9.55 8.53 1.56
N GLU A 7 -9.84 9.79 1.87
CA GLU A 7 -8.92 10.66 2.59
C GLU A 7 -8.62 10.10 3.99
N THR A 8 -9.66 9.88 4.79
CA THR A 8 -9.54 9.28 6.12
C THR A 8 -8.97 7.86 6.06
N TYR A 9 -9.33 7.10 5.04
CA TYR A 9 -8.87 5.72 4.87
C TYR A 9 -7.37 5.65 4.59
N PHE A 10 -6.86 6.44 3.66
CA PHE A 10 -5.44 6.48 3.34
C PHE A 10 -4.60 7.27 4.36
N GLN A 11 -5.19 8.15 5.17
CA GLN A 11 -4.47 8.78 6.28
C GLN A 11 -3.93 7.74 7.26
N LYS A 12 -4.70 6.68 7.57
CA LYS A 12 -4.22 5.57 8.41
C LYS A 12 -2.99 4.89 7.83
N LEU A 13 -2.95 4.77 6.50
CA LEU A 13 -1.85 4.17 5.78
C LEU A 13 -0.60 5.05 5.82
N THR A 14 -0.77 6.36 5.62
CA THR A 14 0.28 7.37 5.80
C THR A 14 0.88 7.28 7.19
N ASP A 15 0.05 7.23 8.24
CA ASP A 15 0.53 7.14 9.62
C ASP A 15 1.35 5.86 9.86
N ILE A 16 1.00 4.75 9.20
CA ILE A 16 1.75 3.49 9.27
C ILE A 16 3.09 3.64 8.53
N THR A 17 3.09 4.17 7.30
CA THR A 17 4.31 4.32 6.50
C THR A 17 5.30 5.30 7.13
N ASP A 18 4.82 6.38 7.75
CA ASP A 18 5.66 7.35 8.46
C ASP A 18 6.39 6.71 9.65
N ARG A 19 5.71 5.83 10.40
CA ARG A 19 6.36 5.07 11.49
C ARG A 19 7.39 4.07 10.98
N ILE A 20 7.12 3.41 9.85
CA ILE A 20 8.06 2.49 9.21
C ILE A 20 9.28 3.25 8.69
N ALA A 21 9.11 4.45 8.11
CA ALA A 21 10.20 5.28 7.60
C ALA A 21 11.24 5.63 8.68
N MET A 22 10.81 5.71 9.95
CA MET A 22 11.70 5.98 11.08
C MET A 22 12.60 4.80 11.47
N MET A 23 12.49 3.62 10.83
CA MET A 23 13.20 2.39 11.23
C MET A 23 14.72 2.48 11.29
N ASN A 24 15.34 3.46 10.61
CA ASN A 24 16.79 3.64 10.64
C ASN A 24 17.25 4.76 11.58
N ASN A 25 16.34 5.61 12.05
CA ASN A 25 16.70 6.89 12.68
C ASN A 25 16.22 7.00 14.13
N HIS A 26 15.18 6.26 14.54
CA HIS A 26 14.56 6.45 15.86
C HIS A 26 14.56 5.17 16.70
N PHE A 27 14.93 5.30 17.97
CA PHE A 27 14.89 4.21 18.95
C PHE A 27 13.46 3.69 19.21
N ASP A 28 12.45 4.52 18.95
CA ASP A 28 11.03 4.17 19.12
C ASP A 28 10.37 3.60 17.86
N ALA A 29 11.14 3.39 16.78
CA ALA A 29 10.59 2.72 15.62
C ALA A 29 10.22 1.28 15.98
N THR A 30 9.00 0.86 15.64
CA THR A 30 8.52 -0.50 15.87
C THR A 30 8.18 -1.23 14.57
N PRO A 31 9.14 -1.50 13.67
CA PRO A 31 8.87 -2.18 12.40
C PRO A 31 8.14 -3.52 12.56
N ASP A 32 8.41 -4.24 13.65
CA ASP A 32 7.72 -5.49 13.98
C ASP A 32 6.23 -5.32 14.29
N ALA A 33 5.79 -4.13 14.72
CA ALA A 33 4.38 -3.83 14.93
C ALA A 33 3.75 -3.14 13.72
N ASP A 34 4.49 -2.24 13.05
CA ASP A 34 3.95 -1.42 11.96
C ASP A 34 3.88 -2.14 10.62
N ILE A 35 4.84 -3.03 10.30
CA ILE A 35 4.80 -3.81 9.05
C ILE A 35 3.59 -4.77 9.02
N PRO A 36 3.25 -5.50 10.11
CA PRO A 36 1.99 -6.24 10.14
C PRO A 36 0.75 -5.37 9.89
N ARG A 37 0.69 -4.17 10.46
CA ARG A 37 -0.44 -3.23 10.23
C ARG A 37 -0.53 -2.79 8.77
N LEU A 38 0.62 -2.59 8.11
CA LEU A 38 0.68 -2.31 6.68
C LEU A 38 0.09 -3.47 5.85
N VAL A 39 0.38 -4.71 6.23
CA VAL A 39 -0.17 -5.91 5.58
C VAL A 39 -1.67 -6.03 5.85
N GLU A 40 -2.13 -5.84 7.09
CA GLU A 40 -3.55 -5.86 7.46
C GLU A 40 -4.35 -4.82 6.68
N PHE A 41 -3.81 -3.61 6.51
CA PHE A 41 -4.44 -2.57 5.70
C PHE A 41 -4.55 -2.97 4.23
N PHE A 42 -3.52 -3.62 3.69
CA PHE A 42 -3.57 -4.13 2.32
C PHE A 42 -4.59 -5.25 2.14
N GLU A 43 -4.68 -6.18 3.09
CA GLU A 43 -5.73 -7.20 3.10
C GLU A 43 -7.13 -6.57 3.17
N ASP A 44 -7.28 -5.48 3.91
CA ASP A 44 -8.53 -4.72 3.97
C ASP A 44 -8.88 -4.08 2.62
N ILE A 45 -7.91 -3.40 1.98
CA ILE A 45 -8.06 -2.88 0.61
C ILE A 45 -8.58 -3.99 -0.32
N GLN A 46 -8.02 -5.20 -0.24
CA GLN A 46 -8.38 -6.29 -1.14
C GLN A 46 -9.82 -6.80 -0.99
N LYS A 47 -10.48 -6.55 0.16
CA LYS A 47 -11.87 -6.98 0.42
C LYS A 47 -12.90 -6.15 -0.33
N HIS A 48 -12.52 -4.95 -0.78
CA HIS A 48 -13.43 -4.06 -1.50
C HIS A 48 -13.42 -4.32 -3.01
N SER A 49 -14.61 -4.29 -3.62
CA SER A 49 -14.78 -4.46 -5.07
C SER A 49 -14.54 -3.17 -5.85
N TRP A 50 -13.33 -2.59 -5.75
CA TRP A 50 -12.97 -1.30 -6.38
C TRP A 50 -13.23 -1.25 -7.89
N GLU A 51 -13.18 -2.39 -8.58
CA GLU A 51 -13.50 -2.46 -10.01
C GLU A 51 -14.93 -2.00 -10.33
N ASN A 52 -15.84 -2.08 -9.36
CA ASN A 52 -17.24 -1.65 -9.47
C ASN A 52 -17.47 -0.21 -8.99
N ALA A 53 -16.45 0.46 -8.44
CA ALA A 53 -16.59 1.82 -7.96
C ALA A 53 -16.83 2.80 -9.11
N GLU A 54 -17.57 3.88 -8.83
CA GLU A 54 -17.78 4.97 -9.76
C GLU A 54 -16.46 5.54 -10.29
N ARG A 55 -16.51 6.15 -11.47
CA ARG A 55 -15.31 6.53 -12.22
C ARG A 55 -14.38 7.43 -11.40
N GLU A 56 -14.91 8.54 -10.92
CA GLU A 56 -14.14 9.57 -10.21
C GLU A 56 -13.55 9.00 -8.91
N TYR A 57 -14.36 8.27 -8.16
CA TYR A 57 -13.93 7.62 -6.93
C TYR A 57 -12.83 6.57 -7.16
N TYR A 58 -12.95 5.76 -8.21
CA TYR A 58 -11.90 4.81 -8.57
C TYR A 58 -10.61 5.51 -9.02
N GLU A 59 -10.71 6.56 -9.82
CA GLU A 59 -9.53 7.34 -10.24
C GLU A 59 -8.82 7.92 -9.01
N LEU A 60 -9.57 8.46 -8.06
CA LEU A 60 -9.04 8.94 -6.79
C LEU A 60 -8.37 7.81 -5.98
N PHE A 61 -9.04 6.68 -5.80
CA PHE A 61 -8.49 5.49 -5.15
C PHE A 61 -7.17 5.05 -5.80
N THR A 62 -7.13 4.98 -7.14
CA THR A 62 -5.92 4.56 -7.87
C THR A 62 -4.76 5.51 -7.63
N SER A 63 -5.03 6.82 -7.53
CA SER A 63 -4.01 7.83 -7.23
C SER A 63 -3.40 7.58 -5.84
N TYR A 64 -4.25 7.50 -4.81
CA TYR A 64 -3.82 7.21 -3.44
C TYR A 64 -3.05 5.90 -3.33
N PHE A 65 -3.55 4.82 -3.95
CA PHE A 65 -2.89 3.53 -3.92
C PHE A 65 -1.51 3.56 -4.60
N THR A 66 -1.40 4.23 -5.75
CA THR A 66 -0.08 4.36 -6.41
C THR A 66 0.90 5.23 -5.63
N PHE A 67 0.41 6.26 -4.95
CA PHE A 67 1.24 7.09 -4.08
C PHE A 67 1.79 6.26 -2.93
N HIS A 68 0.93 5.49 -2.26
CA HIS A 68 1.33 4.57 -1.20
C HIS A 68 2.43 3.59 -1.62
N VAL A 69 2.25 2.90 -2.74
CA VAL A 69 3.26 1.92 -3.21
C VAL A 69 4.62 2.60 -3.39
N LYS A 70 4.64 3.81 -3.98
CA LYS A 70 5.88 4.59 -4.13
C LYS A 70 6.50 5.00 -2.80
N THR A 71 5.69 5.44 -1.83
CA THR A 71 6.19 5.78 -0.48
C THR A 71 6.89 4.58 0.15
N VAL A 72 6.33 3.37 0.03
CA VAL A 72 6.97 2.15 0.55
C VAL A 72 8.26 1.82 -0.23
N GLU A 73 8.30 2.04 -1.54
CA GLU A 73 9.52 1.89 -2.35
C GLU A 73 10.65 2.85 -1.91
N GLU A 74 10.31 4.11 -1.62
CA GLU A 74 11.24 5.12 -1.11
C GLU A 74 11.82 4.70 0.25
N ILE A 75 10.96 4.25 1.17
CA ILE A 75 11.40 3.70 2.48
C ILE A 75 12.35 2.52 2.30
N ILE A 76 12.06 1.59 1.37
CA ILE A 76 12.94 0.47 1.07
C ILE A 76 14.30 0.96 0.57
N GLN A 77 14.32 1.97 -0.31
CA GLN A 77 15.54 2.52 -0.85
C GLN A 77 16.39 3.15 0.26
N GLU A 78 15.81 4.03 1.07
CA GLU A 78 16.50 4.67 2.20
C GLU A 78 17.05 3.64 3.20
N ALA A 79 16.26 2.60 3.53
CA ALA A 79 16.72 1.55 4.43
C ALA A 79 17.86 0.70 3.86
N ARG A 80 17.94 0.55 2.54
CA ARG A 80 19.07 -0.14 1.89
C ARG A 80 20.34 0.70 1.87
N GLU A 81 20.24 2.03 1.85
CA GLU A 81 21.40 2.92 1.85
C GLU A 81 22.17 2.89 3.17
N ILE A 82 21.46 2.71 4.30
CA ILE A 82 22.06 2.69 5.64
C ILE A 82 22.71 1.33 5.98
N LEU A 83 22.39 0.27 5.23
CA LEU A 83 22.98 -1.07 5.34
C LEU A 83 22.95 -1.68 6.77
N ASN A 84 21.92 -1.35 7.58
CA ASN A 84 21.75 -1.95 8.91
C ASN A 84 21.29 -3.42 8.80
N PRO A 85 22.08 -4.41 9.27
CA PRO A 85 21.71 -5.83 9.20
C PRO A 85 20.41 -6.19 9.93
N GLU A 86 20.08 -5.48 11.03
CA GLU A 86 18.88 -5.74 11.82
C GLU A 86 17.60 -5.43 11.02
N ASN A 87 17.68 -4.44 10.12
CA ASN A 87 16.54 -4.05 9.27
C ASN A 87 16.39 -4.92 8.03
N ARG A 88 17.31 -5.85 7.75
CA ARG A 88 17.30 -6.65 6.51
C ARG A 88 16.00 -7.43 6.32
N ASP A 89 15.51 -8.05 7.39
CA ASP A 89 14.28 -8.83 7.33
C ASP A 89 13.04 -7.94 7.19
N HIS A 90 13.02 -6.76 7.82
CA HIS A 90 11.97 -5.75 7.64
C HIS A 90 11.91 -5.25 6.19
N VAL A 91 13.06 -4.89 5.63
CA VAL A 91 13.17 -4.47 4.22
C VAL A 91 12.68 -5.58 3.29
N LYS A 92 13.01 -6.85 3.56
CA LYS A 92 12.51 -7.98 2.78
C LYS A 92 10.98 -8.10 2.83
N LYS A 93 10.37 -7.89 4.00
CA LYS A 93 8.90 -7.87 4.15
C LYS A 93 8.28 -6.72 3.34
N LEU A 94 8.86 -5.52 3.39
CA LEU A 94 8.40 -4.37 2.61
C LEU A 94 8.50 -4.60 1.09
N VAL A 95 9.60 -5.19 0.62
CA VAL A 95 9.77 -5.56 -0.80
C VAL A 95 8.70 -6.55 -1.25
N GLN A 96 8.42 -7.56 -0.41
CA GLN A 96 7.37 -8.53 -0.69
C GLN A 96 5.98 -7.87 -0.73
N HIS A 97 5.73 -6.92 0.17
CA HIS A 97 4.50 -6.12 0.20
C HIS A 97 4.30 -5.33 -1.10
N VAL A 98 5.31 -4.57 -1.54
CA VAL A 98 5.27 -3.79 -2.80
C VAL A 98 4.95 -4.70 -3.98
N LYS A 99 5.64 -5.84 -4.09
CA LYS A 99 5.39 -6.81 -5.17
C LYS A 99 3.94 -7.31 -5.18
N LEU A 100 3.39 -7.68 -4.03
CA LEU A 100 2.01 -8.15 -3.92
C LEU A 100 1.01 -7.04 -4.25
N ALA A 101 1.29 -5.81 -3.80
CA ALA A 101 0.48 -4.64 -4.08
C ALA A 101 0.41 -4.34 -5.59
N ASP A 102 1.55 -4.35 -6.27
CA ASP A 102 1.63 -4.13 -7.71
C ASP A 102 0.93 -5.22 -8.52
N ASP A 103 1.21 -6.50 -8.20
CA ASP A 103 0.58 -7.64 -8.88
C ASP A 103 -0.94 -7.58 -8.74
N TRP A 104 -1.44 -7.30 -7.54
CA TRP A 104 -2.86 -7.14 -7.28
C TRP A 104 -3.46 -5.96 -8.05
N PHE A 105 -2.78 -4.82 -8.06
CA PHE A 105 -3.29 -3.59 -8.68
C PHE A 105 -3.33 -3.69 -10.21
N ILE A 106 -2.35 -4.36 -10.83
CA ILE A 106 -2.39 -4.74 -12.24
C ILE A 106 -3.60 -5.63 -12.51
N GLY A 107 -3.86 -6.61 -11.63
CA GLY A 107 -5.03 -7.47 -11.68
C GLY A 107 -6.35 -6.68 -11.61
N LEU A 108 -6.43 -5.72 -10.69
CA LEU A 108 -7.59 -4.83 -10.53
C LEU A 108 -7.88 -4.02 -11.80
N LYS A 109 -6.86 -3.38 -12.37
CA LYS A 109 -6.99 -2.62 -13.62
C LYS A 109 -7.50 -3.50 -14.76
N LYS A 110 -7.01 -4.74 -14.87
CA LYS A 110 -7.49 -5.72 -15.86
C LYS A 110 -8.96 -6.08 -15.63
N ARG A 111 -9.37 -6.40 -14.40
CA ARG A 111 -10.77 -6.70 -14.06
C ARG A 111 -11.72 -5.55 -14.43
N ARG A 112 -11.37 -4.32 -14.05
CA ARG A 112 -12.17 -3.13 -14.40
C ARG A 112 -12.28 -2.92 -15.92
N LYS A 113 -11.20 -3.14 -16.67
CA LYS A 113 -11.24 -3.06 -18.13
C LYS A 113 -12.23 -4.05 -18.73
N VAL A 114 -12.19 -5.32 -18.28
CA VAL A 114 -13.11 -6.37 -18.76
C VAL A 114 -14.57 -6.01 -18.47
N LEU A 115 -14.88 -5.57 -17.25
CA LEU A 115 -16.24 -5.16 -16.87
C LEU A 115 -16.77 -4.04 -17.77
N ARG A 116 -15.94 -3.04 -18.11
CA ARG A 116 -16.36 -1.96 -19.01
C ARG A 116 -16.59 -2.42 -20.45
N THR A 117 -15.92 -3.47 -20.90
CA THR A 117 -16.12 -4.03 -22.26
C THR A 117 -17.37 -4.90 -22.35
N GLN A 118 -17.88 -5.45 -21.24
CA GLN A 118 -19.11 -6.25 -21.22
C GLN A 118 -20.40 -5.41 -21.19
N VAL A 119 -20.29 -4.13 -20.84
CA VAL A 119 -21.43 -3.20 -20.69
C VAL A 119 -21.58 -2.24 -21.89
N ALA A 120 -20.65 -2.32 -22.87
CA ALA A 120 -20.65 -1.53 -24.10
C ALA A 120 -21.10 -2.37 -25.29
#